data_AF-A0A096AGV2-F1
#
_entry.id   AF-A0A096AGV2-F1
#
_cell.length_a   1.000
_cell.length_b   1.000
_cell.length_c   1.000
_cell.angle_alpha   90.00
_cell.angle_beta   90.00
_cell.angle_gamma   90.00
#
_symmetry.space_group_name_H-M   'P 1'
#
loop_
_entity.id
_entity.type
_entity.pdbx_description
1 polymer ?
#
loop_
_entity_poly.entity_id
_entity_poly.type
_entity_poly.pdbx_seq_one_letter_code
_entity_poly.pdbx_strand_id
1 'polypeptide(L)'
;FQIDMGNPAKSTHFGRPFYKMPKELIGYYKYKAGEKFQDKDKKDIKGRKDSLAIYAVLFETGDGVEYLDGTNSLTSDRIVLLAQLKNAKETDEWTRFSISFEPVAGRTIDSEKLKMGKYSLAIIMSSSKDGAFFNGAVGSTLYVDELKLYSE
;
A
#
# COMPACT_ATOMS: atom_id res chain seq x y z
N PHE A 1 -6.29 16.67 9.61
CA PHE A 1 -6.46 15.21 9.76
C PHE A 1 -7.57 15.00 10.78
N GLN A 2 -8.62 14.27 10.42
CA GLN A 2 -9.75 13.97 11.29
C GLN A 2 -9.93 12.46 11.31
N ILE A 3 -10.07 11.88 12.51
CA ILE A 3 -10.22 10.44 12.68
C ILE A 3 -11.70 10.10 12.62
N ASP A 4 -12.06 9.16 11.75
CA ASP A 4 -13.33 8.45 11.80
C ASP A 4 -13.22 7.32 12.83
N MET A 5 -13.72 7.58 14.04
CA MET A 5 -13.69 6.60 15.13
C MET A 5 -14.59 5.37 14.87
N GLY A 6 -15.59 5.51 13.99
CA GLY A 6 -16.48 4.40 13.61
C GLY A 6 -15.86 3.51 12.53
N ASN A 7 -15.00 4.07 11.69
CA ASN A 7 -14.22 3.33 10.70
C ASN A 7 -12.82 3.93 10.50
N PRO A 8 -11.85 3.58 11.36
CA PRO A 8 -10.51 4.17 11.31
C PRO A 8 -9.78 3.97 9.98
N ALA A 9 -10.09 2.89 9.23
CA ALA A 9 -9.54 2.65 7.90
C ALA A 9 -9.88 3.77 6.90
N LYS A 10 -11.01 4.48 7.07
CA LYS A 10 -11.36 5.65 6.25
C LYS A 10 -10.53 6.89 6.55
N SER A 11 -9.84 6.94 7.69
CA SER A 11 -9.09 8.13 8.11
C SER A 11 -7.80 8.32 7.32
N THR A 12 -7.25 7.26 6.73
CA THR A 12 -5.99 7.28 6.01
C THR A 12 -6.21 7.65 4.55
N HIS A 13 -6.25 8.95 4.23
CA HIS A 13 -6.40 9.40 2.85
C HIS A 13 -5.09 9.25 2.06
N PHE A 14 -5.11 8.38 1.05
CA PHE A 14 -3.98 8.05 0.19
C PHE A 14 -4.10 8.76 -1.16
N GLY A 15 -3.01 9.37 -1.60
CA GLY A 15 -2.89 9.97 -2.93
C GLY A 15 -2.37 11.40 -2.91
N ARG A 16 -1.48 11.68 -3.84
CA ARG A 16 -1.11 13.03 -4.27
C ARG A 16 -1.06 13.08 -5.79
N PRO A 17 -1.45 14.21 -6.42
CA PRO A 17 -1.37 14.37 -7.87
C PRO A 17 0.01 13.98 -8.40
N PHE A 18 0.04 13.18 -9.46
CA PHE A 18 1.27 12.68 -10.08
C PHE A 18 1.17 12.78 -11.60
N TYR A 19 2.21 13.30 -12.24
CA TYR A 19 2.17 13.76 -13.64
C TYR A 19 3.08 12.94 -14.57
N LYS A 20 3.65 11.85 -14.06
CA LYS A 20 4.58 10.98 -14.79
C LYS A 20 4.07 9.55 -14.78
N MET A 21 4.49 8.72 -15.73
CA MET A 21 4.19 7.29 -15.69
C MET A 21 5.16 6.59 -14.73
N PRO A 22 4.71 6.07 -13.57
CA PRO A 22 5.57 5.31 -12.68
C PRO A 22 5.88 3.94 -13.30
N LYS A 23 7.10 3.46 -13.10
CA LYS A 23 7.61 2.21 -13.68
C LYS A 23 8.00 1.19 -12.62
N GLU A 24 8.74 1.63 -11.61
CA GLU A 24 9.29 0.75 -10.60
C GLU A 24 9.39 1.47 -9.25
N LEU A 25 9.06 0.77 -8.17
CA LEU A 25 9.40 1.17 -6.82
C LEU A 25 10.48 0.22 -6.29
N ILE A 26 11.59 0.78 -5.83
CA ILE A 26 12.70 0.05 -5.22
C ILE A 26 12.96 0.55 -3.81
N GLY A 27 13.61 -0.28 -3.01
CA GLY A 27 14.13 0.10 -1.70
C GLY A 27 14.68 -1.12 -0.97
N TYR A 28 14.93 -0.97 0.33
CA TYR A 28 15.32 -2.07 1.21
C TYR A 28 14.35 -2.18 2.37
N TYR A 29 14.17 -3.39 2.89
CA TYR A 29 13.38 -3.62 4.09
C TYR A 29 14.03 -4.62 5.04
N LYS A 30 13.66 -4.51 6.33
CA LYS A 30 13.79 -5.56 7.33
C LYS A 30 12.42 -5.80 7.95
N TYR A 31 12.09 -7.04 8.25
CA TYR A 31 10.79 -7.36 8.80
C TYR A 31 10.86 -8.52 9.79
N LYS A 32 10.12 -8.37 10.88
CA LYS A 32 9.89 -9.41 11.88
C LYS A 32 8.45 -9.31 12.36
N ALA A 33 7.68 -10.38 12.24
CA ALA A 33 6.32 -10.42 12.76
C ALA A 33 6.34 -10.47 14.30
N GLY A 34 5.29 -9.92 14.91
CA GLY A 34 5.00 -10.16 16.32
C GLY A 34 4.67 -11.63 16.58
N GLU A 35 4.81 -12.05 17.84
CA GLU A 35 4.69 -13.47 18.22
C GLU A 35 3.28 -14.03 18.03
N LYS A 36 2.25 -13.22 18.28
CA LYS A 36 0.85 -13.66 18.31
C LYS A 36 0.03 -12.85 17.33
N PHE A 37 -0.46 -13.53 16.28
CA PHE A 37 -1.47 -12.95 15.41
C PHE A 37 -2.81 -12.90 16.14
N GLN A 38 -3.45 -11.75 16.12
CA GLN A 38 -4.76 -11.49 16.72
C GLN A 38 -5.74 -10.94 15.69
N ASP A 39 -7.01 -11.23 15.88
CA ASP A 39 -8.09 -10.60 15.13
C ASP A 39 -8.56 -9.29 15.79
N LYS A 40 -9.55 -8.63 15.16
CA LYS A 40 -10.15 -7.38 15.65
C LYS A 40 -10.70 -7.45 17.08
N ASP A 41 -11.05 -8.64 17.57
CA ASP A 41 -11.61 -8.88 18.90
C ASP A 41 -10.50 -9.29 19.90
N LYS A 42 -9.22 -9.13 19.52
CA LYS A 42 -8.01 -9.48 20.27
C LYS A 42 -7.87 -10.98 20.54
N LYS A 43 -8.51 -11.83 19.73
CA LYS A 43 -8.42 -13.28 19.85
C LYS A 43 -7.20 -13.79 19.10
N ASP A 44 -6.39 -14.60 19.77
CA ASP A 44 -5.23 -15.26 19.16
C ASP A 44 -5.69 -16.24 18.05
N ILE A 45 -5.17 -16.03 16.83
CA ILE A 45 -5.41 -16.91 15.67
C ILE A 45 -4.20 -17.82 15.49
N LYS A 46 -4.29 -19.03 16.04
CA LYS A 46 -3.21 -20.03 15.95
C LYS A 46 -2.94 -20.43 14.50
N GLY A 47 -1.66 -20.60 14.17
CA GLY A 47 -1.20 -21.05 12.85
C GLY A 47 -1.18 -19.96 11.77
N ARG A 48 -1.63 -18.73 12.08
CA ARG A 48 -1.47 -17.58 11.19
C ARG A 48 -0.30 -16.73 11.64
N LYS A 49 0.55 -16.34 10.70
CA LYS A 49 1.69 -15.44 10.92
C LYS A 49 1.41 -14.10 10.26
N ASP A 50 1.79 -13.01 10.92
CA ASP A 50 1.61 -11.68 10.37
C ASP A 50 2.59 -11.42 9.22
N SER A 51 2.24 -10.50 8.33
CA SER A 51 3.08 -10.12 7.20
C SER A 51 2.99 -8.62 6.95
N LEU A 52 4.08 -8.05 6.44
CA LEU A 52 4.13 -6.66 6.02
C LEU A 52 3.32 -6.42 4.74
N ALA A 53 3.02 -5.16 4.45
CA ALA A 53 2.58 -4.70 3.15
C ALA A 53 3.50 -3.59 2.64
N ILE A 54 4.03 -3.74 1.42
CA ILE A 54 4.67 -2.67 0.63
C ILE A 54 4.04 -2.68 -0.75
N TYR A 55 3.40 -1.58 -1.12
CA TYR A 55 2.81 -1.41 -2.45
C TYR A 55 2.68 0.05 -2.82
N ALA A 56 2.48 0.30 -4.11
CA ALA A 56 2.16 1.60 -4.64
C ALA A 56 1.07 1.48 -5.70
N VAL A 57 0.19 2.48 -5.74
CA VAL A 57 -0.92 2.55 -6.70
C VAL A 57 -0.91 3.89 -7.40
N LEU A 58 -1.16 3.85 -8.71
CA LEU A 58 -1.58 5.01 -9.48
C LEU A 58 -3.08 4.85 -9.80
N PHE A 59 -3.89 5.82 -9.44
CA PHE A 59 -5.34 5.77 -9.60
C PHE A 59 -5.91 7.07 -10.16
N GLU A 60 -7.04 6.99 -10.86
CA GLU A 60 -7.74 8.15 -11.42
C GLU A 60 -8.51 8.93 -10.34
N THR A 61 -8.31 10.25 -10.29
CA THR A 61 -9.06 11.19 -9.46
C THR A 61 -10.11 11.94 -10.28
N GLY A 62 -11.18 12.38 -9.62
CA GLY A 62 -12.33 13.04 -10.24
C GLY A 62 -13.66 12.41 -9.79
N ASP A 63 -14.76 13.00 -10.25
CA ASP A 63 -16.14 12.60 -9.89
C ASP A 63 -16.36 12.52 -8.36
N GLY A 64 -15.73 13.43 -7.61
CA GLY A 64 -15.78 13.46 -6.15
C GLY A 64 -14.85 12.47 -5.44
N VAL A 65 -14.02 11.72 -6.18
CA VAL A 65 -12.99 10.84 -5.60
C VAL A 65 -11.62 11.47 -5.74
N GLU A 66 -11.12 12.03 -4.64
CA GLU A 66 -9.83 12.73 -4.58
C GLU A 66 -8.72 11.89 -3.92
N TYR A 67 -9.09 10.82 -3.23
CA TYR A 67 -8.17 9.93 -2.53
C TYR A 67 -8.75 8.51 -2.42
N LEU A 68 -7.87 7.54 -2.21
CA LEU A 68 -8.22 6.22 -1.70
C LEU A 68 -8.06 6.19 -0.18
N ASP A 69 -8.56 5.15 0.48
CA ASP A 69 -8.38 4.95 1.92
C ASP A 69 -8.09 3.50 2.28
N GLY A 70 -7.93 3.20 3.57
CA GLY A 70 -7.60 1.85 4.06
C GLY A 70 -8.65 0.79 3.73
N THR A 71 -9.85 1.18 3.28
CA THR A 71 -10.91 0.25 2.87
C THR A 71 -10.82 -0.16 1.41
N ASN A 72 -10.16 0.63 0.55
CA ASN A 72 -10.18 0.44 -0.90
C ASN A 72 -8.83 0.61 -1.63
N SER A 73 -7.73 0.83 -0.91
CA SER A 73 -6.39 1.13 -1.47
C SER A 73 -5.78 0.04 -2.37
N LEU A 74 -6.35 -1.17 -2.39
CA LEU A 74 -5.96 -2.27 -3.27
C LEU A 74 -7.10 -2.80 -4.15
N THR A 75 -8.33 -2.34 -3.93
CA THR A 75 -9.55 -2.93 -4.51
C THR A 75 -10.39 -1.92 -5.29
N SER A 76 -10.09 -0.62 -5.18
CA SER A 76 -10.77 0.41 -5.93
C SER A 76 -10.64 0.17 -7.43
N ASP A 77 -11.76 0.24 -8.14
CA ASP A 77 -11.82 0.18 -9.60
C ASP A 77 -11.07 1.34 -10.27
N ARG A 78 -10.78 2.41 -9.52
CA ARG A 78 -10.01 3.57 -9.96
C ARG A 78 -8.51 3.32 -10.05
N ILE A 79 -7.98 2.23 -9.50
CA ILE A 79 -6.57 1.87 -9.63
C ILE A 79 -6.27 1.48 -11.09
N VAL A 80 -5.26 2.11 -11.68
CA VAL A 80 -4.80 1.86 -13.05
C VAL A 80 -3.51 1.07 -13.06
N LEU A 81 -2.54 1.45 -12.21
CA LEU A 81 -1.29 0.70 -12.05
C LEU A 81 -1.09 0.29 -10.59
N LEU A 82 -0.56 -0.91 -10.38
CA LEU A 82 -0.20 -1.45 -9.07
C LEU A 82 1.22 -2.01 -9.10
N ALA A 83 2.07 -1.54 -8.18
CA ALA A 83 3.31 -2.21 -7.81
C ALA A 83 3.14 -2.82 -6.42
N GLN A 84 3.35 -4.12 -6.25
CA GLN A 84 3.12 -4.79 -4.97
C GLN A 84 4.17 -5.86 -4.66
N LEU A 85 4.69 -5.84 -3.44
CA LEU A 85 5.56 -6.90 -2.93
C LEU A 85 4.70 -8.13 -2.55
N LYS A 86 4.75 -9.20 -3.35
CA LYS A 86 3.88 -10.39 -3.16
C LYS A 86 4.45 -11.47 -2.23
N ASN A 87 5.76 -11.48 -1.99
CA ASN A 87 6.46 -12.54 -1.26
C ASN A 87 7.43 -11.97 -0.21
N ALA A 88 6.92 -11.07 0.63
CA ALA A 88 7.67 -10.55 1.77
C ALA A 88 8.07 -11.69 2.72
N LYS A 89 9.29 -11.60 3.27
CA LYS A 89 9.84 -12.59 4.19
C LYS A 89 10.32 -11.90 5.45
N GLU A 90 10.39 -12.63 6.55
CA GLU A 90 11.13 -12.13 7.69
C GLU A 90 12.62 -12.18 7.43
N THR A 91 13.31 -11.15 7.88
CA THR A 91 14.74 -10.98 7.68
C THR A 91 15.28 -9.93 8.65
N ASP A 92 16.40 -10.27 9.29
CA ASP A 92 17.18 -9.34 10.12
C ASP A 92 18.20 -8.54 9.27
N GLU A 93 18.35 -8.88 7.99
CA GLU A 93 19.24 -8.25 7.01
C GLU A 93 18.48 -7.35 6.05
N TRP A 94 19.10 -6.23 5.65
CA TRP A 94 18.51 -5.31 4.67
C TRP A 94 18.31 -6.02 3.35
N THR A 95 17.05 -6.26 3.01
CA THR A 95 16.67 -7.02 1.82
C THR A 95 16.15 -6.06 0.76
N ARG A 96 16.82 -6.02 -0.39
CA ARG A 96 16.39 -5.19 -1.52
C ARG A 96 15.07 -5.70 -2.07
N PHE A 97 14.17 -4.79 -2.42
CA PHE A 97 13.02 -5.08 -3.26
C PHE A 97 13.02 -4.19 -4.52
N SER A 98 12.47 -4.75 -5.59
CA SER A 98 12.19 -4.11 -6.88
C SER A 98 10.78 -4.57 -7.27
N ILE A 99 9.82 -3.66 -7.35
CA ILE A 99 8.46 -3.98 -7.75
C ILE A 99 8.03 -3.07 -8.90
N SER A 100 7.69 -3.69 -10.03
CA SER A 100 7.20 -3.01 -11.23
C SER A 100 5.74 -2.61 -11.06
N PHE A 101 5.37 -1.48 -11.67
CA PHE A 101 3.98 -1.07 -11.80
C PHE A 101 3.33 -1.82 -12.96
N GLU A 102 2.31 -2.62 -12.65
CA GLU A 102 1.56 -3.42 -13.61
C GLU A 102 0.14 -2.88 -13.81
N PRO A 103 -0.41 -2.92 -15.04
CA PRO A 103 -1.80 -2.59 -15.30
C PRO A 103 -2.78 -3.44 -14.49
N VAL A 104 -3.77 -2.78 -13.86
CA VAL A 104 -4.85 -3.45 -13.14
C VAL A 104 -6.05 -3.60 -14.07
N ALA A 105 -6.62 -4.81 -14.15
CA ALA A 105 -7.83 -5.10 -14.93
C ALA A 105 -7.79 -4.62 -16.39
N GLY A 106 -6.61 -4.61 -17.02
CA GLY A 106 -6.41 -4.16 -18.41
C GLY A 106 -6.55 -2.64 -18.62
N ARG A 107 -6.58 -1.84 -17.55
CA ARG A 107 -6.66 -0.38 -17.66
C ARG A 107 -5.37 0.21 -18.20
N THR A 108 -5.49 1.33 -18.90
CA THR A 108 -4.36 2.09 -19.46
C THR A 108 -4.37 3.52 -18.93
N ILE A 109 -3.23 4.19 -18.98
CA ILE A 109 -3.11 5.60 -18.62
C ILE A 109 -3.44 6.46 -19.84
N ASP A 110 -4.34 7.41 -19.66
CA ASP A 110 -4.59 8.47 -20.63
C ASP A 110 -3.56 9.60 -20.43
N SER A 111 -2.79 9.89 -21.49
CA SER A 111 -1.69 10.85 -21.43
C SER A 111 -2.15 12.30 -21.18
N GLU A 112 -3.34 12.67 -21.66
CA GLU A 112 -3.88 14.02 -21.46
C GLU A 112 -4.40 14.17 -20.03
N LYS A 113 -5.14 13.16 -19.52
CA LYS A 113 -5.53 13.11 -18.11
C LYS A 113 -4.31 13.15 -17.18
N LEU A 114 -3.20 12.50 -17.54
CA LEU A 114 -1.95 12.52 -16.77
C LEU A 114 -1.35 13.94 -16.68
N LYS A 115 -1.25 14.64 -17.81
CA LYS A 115 -0.79 16.03 -17.85
C LYS A 115 -1.72 16.97 -17.06
N MET A 116 -3.02 16.70 -17.08
CA MET A 116 -4.04 17.46 -16.35
C MET A 116 -4.10 17.15 -14.84
N GLY A 117 -3.24 16.27 -14.32
CA GLY A 117 -3.22 15.92 -12.90
C GLY A 117 -4.42 15.10 -12.42
N LYS A 118 -5.04 14.33 -13.33
CA LYS A 118 -6.19 13.44 -13.02
C LYS A 118 -5.79 12.07 -12.52
N TYR A 119 -4.52 11.89 -12.18
CA TYR A 119 -4.02 10.70 -11.50
C TYR A 119 -3.33 11.07 -10.20
N SER A 120 -3.55 10.25 -9.18
CA SER A 120 -2.83 10.34 -7.93
C SER A 120 -1.99 9.09 -7.70
N LEU A 121 -0.79 9.29 -7.15
CA LEU A 121 0.09 8.23 -6.70
C LEU A 121 0.02 8.11 -5.18
N ALA A 122 -0.02 6.88 -4.68
CA ALA A 122 0.19 6.58 -3.28
C ALA A 122 1.21 5.45 -3.12
N ILE A 123 2.12 5.58 -2.16
CA ILE A 123 3.01 4.51 -1.69
C ILE A 123 2.57 4.16 -0.26
N ILE A 124 2.23 2.91 -0.02
CA ILE A 124 1.71 2.42 1.25
C ILE A 124 2.67 1.36 1.79
N MET A 125 3.05 1.53 3.06
CA MET A 125 3.90 0.60 3.79
C MET A 125 3.29 0.36 5.17
N SER A 126 3.13 -0.89 5.56
CA SER A 126 2.54 -1.29 6.84
C SER A 126 3.26 -2.50 7.41
N SER A 127 3.49 -2.51 8.72
CA SER A 127 4.04 -3.68 9.41
C SER A 127 3.05 -4.82 9.56
N SER A 128 1.75 -4.56 9.42
CA SER A 128 0.70 -5.59 9.39
C SER A 128 -0.20 -5.36 8.18
N LYS A 129 -0.22 -6.30 7.25
CA LYS A 129 -0.94 -6.22 5.97
C LYS A 129 -2.44 -6.00 6.16
N ASP A 130 -3.02 -6.63 7.18
CA ASP A 130 -4.45 -6.58 7.48
C ASP A 130 -4.78 -5.63 8.66
N GLY A 131 -3.80 -4.80 9.05
CA GLY A 131 -3.88 -3.94 10.23
C GLY A 131 -4.98 -2.88 10.18
N ALA A 132 -5.39 -2.45 8.97
CA ALA A 132 -6.53 -1.55 8.78
C ALA A 132 -7.86 -2.15 9.30
N PHE A 133 -7.95 -3.48 9.39
CA PHE A 133 -9.09 -4.22 9.93
C PHE A 133 -8.81 -4.78 11.32
N PHE A 134 -7.79 -4.25 12.00
CA PHE A 134 -7.34 -4.70 13.32
C PHE A 134 -6.91 -6.17 13.38
N ASN A 135 -6.43 -6.71 12.25
CA ASN A 135 -5.85 -8.06 12.21
C ASN A 135 -4.34 -7.95 12.02
N GLY A 136 -3.57 -8.53 12.92
CA GLY A 136 -2.11 -8.45 12.89
C GLY A 136 -1.49 -8.99 14.17
N ALA A 137 -0.17 -8.87 14.30
CA ALA A 137 0.53 -9.23 15.52
C ALA A 137 1.15 -7.99 16.17
N VAL A 138 0.85 -7.77 17.45
CA VAL A 138 1.51 -6.71 18.23
C VAL A 138 3.01 -7.00 18.26
N GLY A 139 3.80 -5.98 17.92
CA GLY A 139 5.26 -6.10 17.80
C GLY A 139 5.77 -6.41 16.38
N SER A 140 4.87 -6.66 15.40
CA SER A 140 5.26 -6.69 13.99
C SER A 140 5.96 -5.39 13.62
N THR A 141 7.21 -5.51 13.17
CA THR A 141 8.10 -4.37 12.94
C THR A 141 8.62 -4.41 11.51
N LEU A 142 8.34 -3.33 10.77
CA LEU A 142 8.83 -3.09 9.41
C LEU A 142 9.78 -1.89 9.44
N TYR A 143 11.03 -2.10 9.02
CA TYR A 143 11.96 -1.03 8.68
C TYR A 143 12.05 -0.91 7.16
N VAL A 144 12.12 0.31 6.65
CA VAL A 144 12.29 0.60 5.23
C VAL A 144 13.33 1.68 5.05
N ASP A 145 14.19 1.53 4.06
CA ASP A 145 15.24 2.51 3.73
C ASP A 145 15.45 2.62 2.20
N GLU A 146 16.07 3.72 1.78
CA GLU A 146 16.46 4.04 0.40
C GLU A 146 15.36 3.86 -0.65
N LEU A 147 14.15 4.32 -0.34
CA LEU A 147 13.03 4.29 -1.29
C LEU A 147 13.31 5.15 -2.52
N LYS A 148 13.13 4.56 -3.69
CA LYS A 148 13.21 5.28 -4.95
C LYS A 148 12.10 4.85 -5.90
N LEU A 149 11.36 5.83 -6.38
CA LEU A 149 10.37 5.68 -7.44
C LEU A 149 11.02 6.05 -8.78
N TYR A 150 11.05 5.12 -9.72
CA TYR A 150 11.39 5.38 -11.11
C TYR A 150 10.14 5.68 -11.91
N SER A 151 10.22 6.73 -12.71
CA SER A 151 9.18 7.14 -13.64
C SER A 151 9.83 7.54 -14.97
N GLU A 152 9.00 7.71 -15.99
CA GLU A 152 9.37 8.44 -17.21
C GLU A 152 9.81 9.90 -16.91
#